data_AF-A0A926JN97-F1
#
_entry.id   AF-A0A926JN97-F1
#
_cell.length_a   1.000
_cell.length_b   1.000
_cell.length_c   1.000
_cell.angle_alpha   90.00
_cell.angle_beta   90.00
_cell.angle_gamma   90.00
#
_symmetry.space_group_name_H-M   'P 1'
#
loop_
_entity.id
_entity.type
_entity.pdbx_description
1 polymer ?
#
loop_
_entity_poly.entity_id
_entity_poly.type
_entity_poly.pdbx_seq_one_letter_code
_entity_poly.pdbx_strand_id
1 'polypeptide(L)'
;MAVTLAGAAECVVDLLGLERETAEKGNVMLHSGGLRRSLRIAKVKREADMLSWTVFVEDEALADPMKAFGGVGIEVWRPDQVEEGNVASVHHRYLYPWPKSRTALDPTLVGDLRDFGMAALDFARDREDLGRILLASDDVHRGPVWAQLRSSTEPARLVKAFVLARVGNHGALEEQAWEKLRRLSESDISWEPGTTFLFRQAVADWARQYGRKVDVALDDLIALKRRRLPA
;
A
#
# COMPACT_ATOMS: atom_id res chain seq x y z
N MET A 1 -14.68 -26.07 -19.07
CA MET A 1 -15.16 -24.71 -18.69
C MET A 1 -13.95 -23.83 -18.45
N ALA A 2 -13.92 -22.61 -19.01
CA ALA A 2 -12.85 -21.65 -18.75
C ALA A 2 -12.86 -21.18 -17.29
N VAL A 3 -11.68 -20.99 -16.70
CA VAL A 3 -11.53 -20.47 -15.34
C VAL A 3 -11.81 -18.96 -15.35
N THR A 4 -12.71 -18.54 -14.47
CA THR A 4 -13.01 -17.12 -14.25
C THR A 4 -12.08 -16.57 -13.17
N LEU A 5 -11.91 -15.25 -13.10
CA LEU A 5 -11.20 -14.59 -12.00
C LEU A 5 -11.76 -14.98 -10.62
N ALA A 6 -13.09 -15.07 -10.52
CA ALA A 6 -13.77 -15.53 -9.30
C ALA A 6 -13.35 -16.95 -8.92
N GLY A 7 -13.34 -17.90 -9.88
CA GLY A 7 -12.91 -19.27 -9.61
C GLY A 7 -11.43 -19.38 -9.23
N ALA A 8 -10.56 -18.52 -9.76
CA ALA A 8 -9.17 -18.45 -9.32
C ALA A 8 -9.05 -17.93 -7.88
N ALA A 9 -9.82 -16.90 -7.51
CA ALA A 9 -9.85 -16.37 -6.14
C ALA A 9 -10.38 -17.39 -5.13
N GLU A 10 -11.43 -18.15 -5.47
CA GLU A 10 -11.92 -19.26 -4.64
C GLU A 10 -10.83 -20.31 -4.37
N CYS A 11 -10.03 -20.66 -5.38
CA CYS A 11 -8.90 -21.59 -5.19
C CYS A 11 -7.85 -21.03 -4.23
N VAL A 12 -7.59 -19.71 -4.27
CA VAL A 12 -6.66 -19.05 -3.36
C VAL A 12 -7.21 -19.02 -1.93
N VAL A 13 -8.51 -18.76 -1.76
CA VAL A 13 -9.17 -18.82 -0.45
C VAL A 13 -9.05 -20.21 0.17
N ASP A 14 -9.41 -21.26 -0.60
CA ASP A 14 -9.29 -22.65 -0.16
C ASP A 14 -7.82 -23.02 0.15
N LEU A 15 -6.85 -22.52 -0.65
CA LEU A 15 -5.42 -22.75 -0.45
C LEU A 15 -4.88 -22.11 0.84
N LEU A 16 -5.29 -20.88 1.13
CA LEU A 16 -4.84 -20.13 2.30
C LEU A 16 -5.62 -20.47 3.57
N GLY A 17 -6.65 -21.34 3.48
CA GLY A 17 -7.49 -21.70 4.61
C GLY A 17 -8.37 -20.55 5.11
N LEU A 18 -8.78 -19.65 4.21
CA LEU A 18 -9.62 -18.49 4.51
C LEU A 18 -11.11 -18.84 4.34
N GLU A 19 -11.99 -18.00 4.89
CA GLU A 19 -13.44 -18.16 4.72
C GLU A 19 -13.88 -17.83 3.28
N ARG A 20 -14.79 -18.61 2.70
CA ARG A 20 -15.22 -18.47 1.28
C ARG A 20 -15.84 -17.12 0.94
N GLU A 21 -16.48 -16.48 1.91
CA GLU A 21 -17.13 -15.18 1.75
C GLU A 21 -16.13 -14.05 1.46
N THR A 22 -14.83 -14.30 1.66
CA THR A 22 -13.76 -13.36 1.39
C THR A 22 -13.47 -13.20 -0.11
N ALA A 23 -13.95 -14.08 -0.99
CA ALA A 23 -13.74 -13.98 -2.42
C ALA A 23 -14.81 -13.09 -3.11
N GLU A 24 -14.40 -11.91 -3.61
CA GLU A 24 -15.27 -11.03 -4.41
C GLU A 24 -14.59 -10.60 -5.72
N LYS A 25 -15.24 -10.86 -6.86
CA LYS A 25 -14.86 -10.36 -8.20
C LYS A 25 -13.39 -10.61 -8.58
N GLY A 26 -12.79 -11.69 -8.10
CA GLY A 26 -11.38 -12.02 -8.35
C GLY A 26 -10.39 -11.50 -7.32
N ASN A 27 -10.87 -11.00 -6.19
CA ASN A 27 -10.05 -10.60 -5.05
C ASN A 27 -10.41 -11.44 -3.83
N VAL A 28 -9.43 -11.69 -2.96
CA VAL A 28 -9.65 -12.13 -1.59
C VAL A 28 -9.58 -10.90 -0.70
N MET A 29 -10.64 -10.64 0.07
CA MET A 29 -10.79 -9.45 0.91
C MET A 29 -10.97 -9.84 2.37
N LEU A 30 -10.09 -9.32 3.24
CA LEU A 30 -10.16 -9.51 4.68
C LEU A 30 -10.29 -8.14 5.38
N HIS A 31 -11.17 -8.09 6.38
CA HIS A 31 -11.46 -6.87 7.14
C HIS A 31 -11.14 -7.14 8.61
N SER A 32 -10.17 -6.42 9.17
CA SER A 32 -9.84 -6.50 10.61
C SER A 32 -8.98 -5.32 11.04
N GLY A 33 -9.10 -4.89 12.31
CA GLY A 33 -8.29 -3.79 12.84
C GLY A 33 -8.51 -2.44 12.16
N GLY A 34 -9.68 -2.24 11.53
CA GLY A 34 -9.98 -1.05 10.72
C GLY A 34 -9.30 -1.01 9.35
N LEU A 35 -8.68 -2.12 8.94
CA LEU A 35 -7.99 -2.28 7.67
C LEU A 35 -8.74 -3.23 6.73
N ARG A 36 -8.73 -2.88 5.45
CA ARG A 36 -9.07 -3.75 4.32
C ARG A 36 -7.79 -4.30 3.71
N ARG A 37 -7.69 -5.63 3.66
CA ARG A 37 -6.60 -6.38 3.01
C ARG A 37 -7.16 -7.01 1.75
N SER A 38 -6.56 -6.74 0.61
CA SER A 38 -7.02 -7.25 -0.68
C SER A 38 -5.89 -7.96 -1.40
N LEU A 39 -5.98 -9.29 -1.49
CA LEU A 39 -5.18 -10.07 -2.44
C LEU A 39 -5.92 -10.06 -3.78
N ARG A 40 -5.36 -9.33 -4.74
CA ARG A 40 -5.95 -9.17 -6.06
C ARG A 40 -5.32 -10.13 -7.03
N ILE A 41 -6.14 -10.94 -7.70
CA ILE A 41 -5.71 -11.78 -8.82
C ILE A 41 -6.08 -11.05 -10.11
N ALA A 42 -5.11 -10.89 -11.01
CA ALA A 42 -5.32 -10.20 -12.27
C ALA A 42 -4.89 -11.06 -13.47
N LYS A 43 -5.67 -10.99 -14.55
CA LYS A 43 -5.25 -11.50 -15.85
C LYS A 43 -4.42 -10.43 -16.55
N VAL A 44 -3.18 -10.74 -16.91
CA VAL A 44 -2.29 -9.79 -17.61
C VAL A 44 -2.60 -9.83 -19.10
N LYS A 45 -3.16 -8.73 -19.64
CA LYS A 45 -3.71 -8.71 -21.02
C LYS A 45 -2.66 -8.70 -22.14
N ARG A 46 -1.43 -8.25 -21.85
CA ARG A 46 -0.36 -8.10 -22.86
C ARG A 46 0.38 -9.40 -23.15
N GLU A 47 0.34 -10.35 -22.23
CA GLU A 47 0.92 -11.68 -22.35
C GLU A 47 -0.24 -12.67 -22.25
N ALA A 48 -0.72 -13.14 -23.40
CA ALA A 48 -1.90 -13.98 -23.46
C ALA A 48 -1.76 -15.17 -22.48
N ASP A 49 -2.73 -15.27 -21.57
CA ASP A 49 -2.86 -16.33 -20.56
C ASP A 49 -1.83 -16.33 -19.42
N MET A 50 -1.47 -15.14 -18.92
CA MET A 50 -0.76 -14.99 -17.65
C MET A 50 -1.64 -14.38 -16.53
N LEU A 51 -1.33 -14.78 -15.29
CA LEU A 51 -1.94 -14.38 -14.04
C LEU A 51 -0.88 -13.70 -13.17
N SER A 52 -1.25 -12.61 -12.49
CA SER A 52 -0.45 -12.04 -11.41
C SER A 52 -1.28 -11.91 -10.14
N TRP A 53 -0.60 -11.81 -9.00
CA TRP A 53 -1.25 -11.49 -7.73
C TRP A 53 -0.45 -10.47 -6.91
N THR A 54 -1.19 -9.59 -6.23
CA THR A 54 -0.65 -8.49 -5.42
C THR A 54 -1.53 -8.32 -4.19
N VAL A 55 -0.93 -7.96 -3.04
CA VAL A 55 -1.67 -7.61 -1.83
C VAL A 55 -1.63 -6.10 -1.61
N PHE A 56 -2.79 -5.52 -1.35
CA PHE A 56 -2.94 -4.15 -0.86
C PHE A 56 -3.48 -4.19 0.56
N VAL A 57 -2.87 -3.43 1.46
CA VAL A 57 -3.38 -3.23 2.82
C VAL A 57 -3.67 -1.75 2.99
N GLU A 58 -4.91 -1.39 3.24
CA GLU A 58 -5.37 0.00 3.32
C GLU A 58 -6.39 0.21 4.43
N ASP A 59 -6.52 1.45 4.90
CA ASP A 59 -7.55 1.83 5.85
C ASP A 59 -8.94 1.75 5.20
N GLU A 60 -9.85 1.05 5.87
CA GLU A 60 -11.18 0.74 5.34
C GLU A 60 -12.06 2.00 5.18
N ALA A 61 -12.02 2.92 6.14
CA ALA A 61 -12.87 4.11 6.13
C ALA A 61 -12.36 5.15 5.13
N LEU A 62 -11.05 5.15 4.86
CA LEU A 62 -10.39 6.11 3.96
C LEU A 62 -10.21 5.56 2.54
N ALA A 63 -10.41 4.26 2.32
CA ALA A 63 -10.26 3.61 1.03
C ALA A 63 -11.00 4.33 -0.11
N ASP A 64 -12.31 4.57 0.05
CA ASP A 64 -13.12 5.22 -0.99
C ASP A 64 -12.91 6.74 -1.07
N PRO A 65 -12.93 7.50 0.04
CA PRO A 65 -12.67 8.95 -0.02
C PRO A 65 -11.32 9.31 -0.63
N MET A 66 -10.30 8.46 -0.41
CA MET A 66 -8.93 8.68 -0.88
C MET A 66 -8.57 7.88 -2.13
N LYS A 67 -9.52 7.18 -2.76
CA LYS A 67 -9.29 6.31 -3.93
C LYS A 67 -8.56 7.02 -5.08
N ALA A 68 -8.93 8.27 -5.36
CA ALA A 68 -8.28 9.09 -6.40
C ALA A 68 -6.79 9.38 -6.13
N PHE A 69 -6.34 9.19 -4.89
CA PHE A 69 -4.96 9.35 -4.44
C PHE A 69 -4.28 8.00 -4.11
N GLY A 70 -4.84 6.90 -4.61
CA GLY A 70 -4.37 5.54 -4.37
C GLY A 70 -4.72 5.01 -2.98
N GLY A 71 -5.74 5.57 -2.31
CA GLY A 71 -6.16 5.15 -0.97
C GLY A 71 -5.18 5.55 0.14
N VAL A 72 -5.42 5.05 1.35
CA VAL A 72 -4.51 5.18 2.49
C VAL A 72 -4.01 3.80 2.85
N GLY A 73 -2.92 3.38 2.20
CA GLY A 73 -2.43 2.02 2.30
C GLY A 73 -1.07 1.81 1.67
N ILE A 74 -0.70 0.54 1.63
CA ILE A 74 0.56 0.03 1.10
C ILE A 74 0.30 -1.12 0.13
N GLU A 75 1.17 -1.23 -0.86
CA GLU A 75 1.29 -2.44 -1.68
C GLU A 75 2.38 -3.32 -1.06
N VAL A 76 2.05 -4.60 -0.84
CA VAL A 76 2.97 -5.58 -0.30
C VAL A 76 3.52 -6.42 -1.44
N TRP A 77 4.84 -6.45 -1.54
CA TRP A 77 5.60 -7.20 -2.51
C TRP A 77 6.46 -8.26 -1.83
N ARG A 78 7.00 -9.16 -2.64
CA ARG A 78 7.87 -10.28 -2.23
C ARG A 78 9.12 -10.26 -3.11
N PRO A 79 10.23 -10.92 -2.75
CA PRO A 79 11.48 -10.85 -3.48
C PRO A 79 11.40 -11.70 -4.76
N ASP A 80 12.13 -11.29 -5.79
CA ASP A 80 12.12 -11.95 -7.09
C ASP A 80 12.71 -13.36 -7.00
N GLN A 81 12.13 -14.32 -7.75
CA GLN A 81 12.77 -15.63 -7.96
C GLN A 81 13.91 -15.57 -9.00
N VAL A 82 14.09 -14.44 -9.67
CA VAL A 82 15.11 -14.24 -10.70
C VAL A 82 16.16 -13.27 -10.18
N GLU A 83 17.38 -13.77 -10.02
CA GLU A 83 18.57 -13.00 -9.66
C GLU A 83 18.73 -11.73 -10.52
N GLU A 84 19.20 -10.68 -9.85
CA GLU A 84 19.79 -9.45 -10.37
C GLU A 84 19.05 -8.69 -11.50
N GLY A 85 18.31 -7.67 -11.08
CA GLY A 85 18.28 -6.42 -11.81
C GLY A 85 17.23 -6.31 -12.91
N ASN A 86 15.96 -6.14 -12.53
CA ASN A 86 15.09 -5.26 -13.31
C ASN A 86 14.01 -4.57 -12.46
N VAL A 87 14.15 -3.26 -12.28
CA VAL A 87 13.28 -2.43 -11.44
C VAL A 87 11.97 -2.05 -12.17
N ALA A 88 11.80 -2.44 -13.43
CA ALA A 88 10.69 -2.02 -14.27
C ALA A 88 9.38 -2.79 -14.00
N SER A 89 8.64 -2.31 -13.00
CA SER A 89 7.26 -2.68 -12.65
C SER A 89 7.07 -4.03 -11.91
N VAL A 90 6.63 -3.93 -10.64
CA VAL A 90 6.26 -5.05 -9.75
C VAL A 90 5.25 -6.00 -10.40
N HIS A 91 4.40 -5.49 -11.31
CA HIS A 91 3.33 -6.27 -11.94
C HIS A 91 3.80 -7.26 -13.01
N HIS A 92 5.02 -7.14 -13.53
CA HIS A 92 5.57 -8.07 -14.52
C HIS A 92 6.54 -9.09 -13.91
N ARG A 93 6.84 -8.97 -12.62
CA ARG A 93 7.83 -9.82 -11.95
C ARG A 93 7.28 -11.20 -11.56
N TYR A 94 5.97 -11.29 -11.37
CA TYR A 94 5.30 -12.50 -10.88
C TYR A 94 4.15 -12.90 -11.78
N LEU A 95 4.51 -13.47 -12.94
CA LEU A 95 3.57 -13.95 -13.92
C LEU A 95 3.50 -15.47 -13.86
N TYR A 96 2.31 -15.99 -13.62
CA TYR A 96 2.01 -17.41 -13.57
C TYR A 96 1.11 -17.78 -14.74
N PRO A 97 1.21 -19.00 -15.28
CA PRO A 97 0.26 -19.47 -16.26
C PRO A 97 -1.18 -19.34 -15.78
N TRP A 98 -2.06 -18.86 -16.65
CA TRP A 98 -3.49 -18.79 -16.37
C TRP A 98 -4.03 -20.21 -16.10
N PRO A 99 -4.83 -20.41 -15.03
CA PRO A 99 -5.33 -21.74 -14.70
C PRO A 99 -6.19 -22.33 -15.83
N LYS A 100 -5.89 -23.57 -16.23
CA LYS A 100 -6.63 -24.30 -17.26
C LYS A 100 -7.92 -24.94 -16.74
N SER A 101 -8.02 -25.15 -15.43
CA SER A 101 -9.20 -25.69 -14.75
C SER A 101 -9.43 -25.03 -13.39
N ARG A 102 -10.64 -25.15 -12.84
CA ARG A 102 -11.04 -24.57 -11.54
C ARG A 102 -10.49 -25.33 -10.33
N THR A 103 -9.64 -26.34 -10.54
CA THR A 103 -9.16 -27.23 -9.48
C THR A 103 -7.65 -27.34 -9.44
N ALA A 104 -6.94 -26.65 -10.34
CA ALA A 104 -5.49 -26.69 -10.42
C ALA A 104 -4.95 -25.30 -10.76
N LEU A 105 -4.54 -24.57 -9.72
CA LEU A 105 -3.62 -23.45 -9.88
C LEU A 105 -2.24 -23.99 -10.29
N ASP A 106 -1.45 -23.14 -10.95
CA ASP A 106 -0.07 -23.47 -11.28
C ASP A 106 0.74 -23.83 -10.00
N PRO A 107 1.56 -24.90 -10.00
CA PRO A 107 2.30 -25.31 -8.80
C PRO A 107 3.23 -24.23 -8.24
N THR A 108 3.83 -23.40 -9.10
CA THR A 108 4.70 -22.30 -8.67
C THR A 108 3.87 -21.20 -8.02
N LEU A 109 2.70 -20.88 -8.58
CA LEU A 109 1.73 -19.98 -7.93
C LEU A 109 1.29 -20.51 -6.57
N VAL A 110 1.04 -21.81 -6.45
CA VAL A 110 0.65 -22.44 -5.18
C VAL A 110 1.76 -22.34 -4.14
N GLY A 111 3.00 -22.64 -4.52
CA GLY A 111 4.16 -22.51 -3.63
C GLY A 111 4.33 -21.07 -3.15
N ASP A 112 4.29 -20.13 -4.09
CA ASP A 112 4.45 -18.70 -3.80
C ASP A 112 3.32 -18.14 -2.90
N LEU A 113 2.06 -18.54 -3.12
CA LEU A 113 0.96 -18.17 -2.23
C LEU A 113 1.10 -18.77 -0.83
N ARG A 114 1.65 -20.00 -0.70
CA ARG A 114 1.91 -20.61 0.62
C ARG A 114 3.04 -19.90 1.35
N ASP A 115 4.08 -19.52 0.64
CA ASP A 115 5.28 -18.92 1.23
C ASP A 115 5.04 -17.44 1.62
N PHE A 116 4.24 -16.71 0.84
CA PHE A 116 4.11 -15.26 0.99
C PHE A 116 2.68 -14.75 1.21
N GLY A 117 1.64 -15.51 0.86
CA GLY A 117 0.25 -15.03 0.82
C GLY A 117 -0.27 -14.53 2.17
N MET A 118 -0.18 -15.35 3.22
CA MET A 118 -0.61 -14.97 4.57
C MET A 118 0.28 -13.88 5.16
N ALA A 119 1.60 -13.98 5.00
CA ALA A 119 2.54 -12.95 5.47
C ALA A 119 2.24 -11.57 4.84
N ALA A 120 1.84 -11.55 3.57
CA ALA A 120 1.46 -10.33 2.88
C ALA A 120 0.12 -9.76 3.35
N LEU A 121 -0.89 -10.62 3.57
CA LEU A 121 -2.19 -10.20 4.12
C LEU A 121 -2.05 -9.65 5.55
N ASP A 122 -1.23 -10.27 6.38
CA ASP A 122 -1.01 -9.88 7.78
C ASP A 122 0.06 -8.80 7.98
N PHE A 123 0.57 -8.21 6.88
CA PHE A 123 1.72 -7.31 6.92
C PHE A 123 1.54 -6.13 7.89
N ALA A 124 0.34 -5.53 7.90
CA ALA A 124 -0.04 -4.49 8.85
C ALA A 124 -1.18 -5.00 9.76
N ARG A 125 -0.95 -4.87 11.07
CA ARG A 125 -1.87 -5.40 12.09
C ARG A 125 -3.12 -4.54 12.25
N ASP A 126 -2.92 -3.22 12.32
CA ASP A 126 -3.95 -2.23 12.58
C ASP A 126 -3.58 -0.86 11.95
N ARG A 127 -4.46 0.13 12.12
CA ARG A 127 -4.27 1.50 11.63
C ARG A 127 -2.99 2.16 12.12
N GLU A 128 -2.63 1.94 13.39
CA GLU A 128 -1.44 2.54 13.97
C GLU A 128 -0.17 1.96 13.34
N ASP A 129 -0.13 0.64 13.18
CA ASP A 129 0.96 -0.07 12.53
C ASP A 129 1.11 0.33 11.05
N LEU A 130 0.00 0.47 10.32
CA LEU A 130 -0.01 1.01 8.95
C LEU A 130 0.56 2.44 8.92
N GLY A 131 0.17 3.29 9.86
CA GLY A 131 0.71 4.64 10.01
C GLY A 131 2.22 4.65 10.22
N ARG A 132 2.75 3.79 11.09
CA ARG A 132 4.20 3.65 11.31
C ARG A 132 4.94 3.18 10.04
N ILE A 133 4.35 2.26 9.28
CA ILE A 133 4.91 1.84 7.99
C ILE A 133 4.98 3.04 7.03
N LEU A 134 3.90 3.83 6.92
CA LEU A 134 3.89 5.02 6.05
C LEU A 134 4.91 6.08 6.47
N LEU A 135 5.30 6.14 7.74
CA LEU A 135 6.37 6.99 8.25
C LEU A 135 7.78 6.47 7.96
N ALA A 136 7.97 5.24 7.47
CA ALA A 136 9.31 4.75 7.12
C ALA A 136 9.92 5.55 5.96
N SER A 137 11.24 5.70 5.95
CA SER A 137 11.96 6.43 4.89
C SER A 137 12.17 5.59 3.63
N ASP A 138 12.12 4.27 3.76
CA ASP A 138 12.34 3.29 2.69
C ASP A 138 11.39 2.10 2.89
N ASP A 139 11.40 1.17 1.95
CA ASP A 139 10.63 -0.06 1.97
C ASP A 139 10.78 -0.80 3.32
N VAL A 140 9.66 -1.24 3.88
CA VAL A 140 9.66 -1.93 5.18
C VAL A 140 9.67 -3.43 4.94
N HIS A 141 10.64 -4.13 5.51
CA HIS A 141 10.75 -5.58 5.45
C HIS A 141 10.14 -6.23 6.71
N ARG A 142 9.28 -7.25 6.52
CA ARG A 142 8.74 -8.06 7.62
C ARG A 142 8.63 -9.53 7.18
N GLY A 143 9.38 -10.40 7.85
CA GLY A 143 9.35 -11.82 7.52
C GLY A 143 9.85 -12.06 6.09
N PRO A 144 9.05 -12.67 5.19
CA PRO A 144 9.45 -12.94 3.81
C PRO A 144 8.93 -11.91 2.80
N VAL A 145 8.37 -10.77 3.26
CA VAL A 145 7.67 -9.78 2.41
C VAL A 145 8.05 -8.34 2.75
N TRP A 146 7.77 -7.42 1.83
CA TRP A 146 8.12 -6.01 1.93
C TRP A 146 6.93 -5.11 1.57
N ALA A 147 6.85 -3.94 2.18
CA ALA A 147 5.94 -2.87 1.75
C ALA A 147 6.69 -1.87 0.87
N GLN A 148 6.19 -1.59 -0.33
CA GLN A 148 6.82 -0.64 -1.25
C GLN A 148 6.46 0.81 -0.90
N LEU A 149 7.46 1.64 -0.60
CA LEU A 149 7.34 3.01 -0.13
C LEU A 149 8.22 3.96 -0.94
N ARG A 150 7.78 4.30 -2.15
CA ARG A 150 8.53 5.20 -3.06
C ARG A 150 8.88 6.54 -2.37
N SER A 151 10.13 6.96 -2.44
CA SER A 151 10.61 8.19 -1.79
C SER A 151 9.97 9.46 -2.37
N SER A 152 9.66 9.50 -3.67
CA SER A 152 9.00 10.65 -4.30
C SER A 152 7.58 10.93 -3.78
N THR A 153 7.00 9.99 -3.03
CA THR A 153 5.68 10.15 -2.39
C THR A 153 5.78 10.34 -0.88
N GLU A 154 6.97 10.50 -0.32
CA GLU A 154 7.17 10.60 1.13
C GLU A 154 6.38 11.76 1.79
N PRO A 155 6.31 12.99 1.22
CA PRO A 155 5.43 14.04 1.76
C PRO A 155 3.95 13.61 1.80
N ALA A 156 3.46 12.92 0.77
CA ALA A 156 2.09 12.41 0.71
C ALA A 156 1.87 11.32 1.77
N ARG A 157 2.81 10.38 1.91
CA ARG A 157 2.75 9.31 2.92
C ARG A 157 2.74 9.87 4.33
N LEU A 158 3.54 10.90 4.60
CA LEU A 158 3.54 11.58 5.89
C LEU A 158 2.16 12.20 6.21
N VAL A 159 1.52 12.88 5.25
CA VAL A 159 0.16 13.41 5.47
C VAL A 159 -0.84 12.28 5.68
N LYS A 160 -0.73 11.16 4.95
CA LYS A 160 -1.57 9.96 5.19
C LYS A 160 -1.38 9.41 6.61
N ALA A 161 -0.16 9.41 7.14
CA ALA A 161 0.11 9.00 8.52
C ALA A 161 -0.52 9.97 9.54
N PHE A 162 -0.47 11.29 9.31
CA PHE A 162 -1.21 12.25 10.13
C PHE A 162 -2.73 12.00 10.11
N VAL A 163 -3.29 11.72 8.93
CA VAL A 163 -4.72 11.38 8.80
C VAL A 163 -5.06 10.13 9.62
N LEU A 164 -4.28 9.05 9.51
CA LEU A 164 -4.50 7.84 10.30
C LEU A 164 -4.38 8.10 11.80
N ALA A 165 -3.39 8.90 12.22
CA ALA A 165 -3.20 9.24 13.62
C ALA A 165 -4.41 9.99 14.18
N ARG A 166 -4.93 10.98 13.43
CA ARG A 166 -6.08 11.80 13.85
C ARG A 166 -7.39 11.02 13.83
N VAL A 167 -7.64 10.22 12.79
CA VAL A 167 -8.85 9.38 12.70
C VAL A 167 -8.88 8.32 13.81
N GLY A 168 -7.73 7.72 14.13
CA GLY A 168 -7.61 6.69 15.18
C GLY A 168 -7.33 7.23 16.59
N ASN A 169 -7.19 8.55 16.76
CA ASN A 169 -6.75 9.19 18.01
C ASN A 169 -5.42 8.60 18.57
N HIS A 170 -4.48 8.29 17.67
CA HIS A 170 -3.18 7.72 18.00
C HIS A 170 -2.13 8.81 18.23
N GLY A 171 -2.15 9.43 19.42
CA GLY A 171 -1.24 10.55 19.74
C GLY A 171 0.26 10.21 19.60
N ALA A 172 0.67 8.99 19.92
CA ALA A 172 2.06 8.55 19.75
C ALA A 172 2.49 8.47 18.28
N LEU A 173 1.57 8.10 17.38
CA LEU A 173 1.82 8.10 15.94
C LEU A 173 1.86 9.54 15.40
N GLU A 174 0.99 10.41 15.89
CA GLU A 174 0.99 11.83 15.51
C GLU A 174 2.30 12.52 15.90
N GLU A 175 2.82 12.26 17.11
CA GLU A 175 4.12 12.82 17.52
C GLU A 175 5.27 12.31 16.65
N GLN A 176 5.29 11.01 16.29
CA GLN A 176 6.30 10.48 15.37
C GLN A 176 6.23 11.14 13.98
N ALA A 177 5.01 11.41 13.50
CA ALA A 177 4.81 12.13 12.25
C ALA A 177 5.33 13.58 12.35
N TRP A 178 5.08 14.26 13.46
CA TRP A 178 5.64 15.59 13.73
C TRP A 178 7.15 15.58 13.82
N GLU A 179 7.75 14.63 14.52
CA GLU A 179 9.22 14.50 14.64
C GLU A 179 9.86 14.32 13.25
N LYS A 180 9.30 13.41 12.43
CA LYS A 180 9.76 13.21 11.06
C LYS A 180 9.63 14.49 10.22
N LEU A 181 8.51 15.20 10.37
CA LEU A 181 8.28 16.47 9.69
C LEU A 181 9.31 17.53 10.10
N ARG A 182 9.58 17.70 11.41
CA ARG A 182 10.59 18.65 11.92
C ARG A 182 11.97 18.35 11.34
N ARG A 183 12.37 17.07 11.30
CA ARG A 183 13.68 16.64 10.78
C ARG A 183 13.86 16.94 9.29
N LEU A 184 12.81 16.77 8.49
CA LEU A 184 12.90 16.87 7.02
C LEU A 184 12.41 18.22 6.47
N SER A 185 11.86 19.12 7.29
CA SER A 185 11.05 20.25 6.82
C SER A 185 11.76 21.14 5.79
N GLU A 186 13.05 21.39 5.99
CA GLU A 186 13.89 22.24 5.14
C GLU A 186 14.72 21.46 4.12
N SER A 187 14.50 20.16 3.96
CA SER A 187 15.13 19.39 2.88
C SER A 187 14.58 19.87 1.53
N ASP A 188 15.48 20.18 0.60
CA ASP A 188 15.14 20.51 -0.77
C ASP A 188 14.75 19.23 -1.53
N ILE A 189 13.55 19.23 -2.11
CA ILE A 189 13.01 18.11 -2.89
C ILE A 189 12.70 18.52 -4.33
N SER A 190 13.30 19.61 -4.80
CA SER A 190 13.12 20.12 -6.15
C SER A 190 13.65 19.14 -7.18
N TRP A 191 12.89 18.99 -8.27
CA TRP A 191 13.25 18.15 -9.41
C TRP A 191 13.76 18.99 -10.61
N GLU A 192 13.48 20.30 -10.61
CA GLU A 192 13.92 21.24 -11.63
C GLU A 192 15.03 22.17 -11.10
N PRO A 193 16.13 22.36 -11.84
CA PRO A 193 17.18 23.31 -11.48
C PRO A 193 16.66 24.74 -11.35
N GLY A 194 17.11 25.46 -10.31
CA GLY A 194 16.79 26.88 -10.11
C GLY A 194 15.48 27.16 -9.38
N THR A 195 14.72 26.12 -9.02
CA THR A 195 13.56 26.22 -8.13
C THR A 195 13.91 25.57 -6.80
N THR A 196 13.53 26.19 -5.69
CA THR A 196 13.61 25.56 -4.36
C THR A 196 12.20 25.24 -3.88
N PHE A 197 11.95 23.97 -3.63
CA PHE A 197 10.70 23.43 -3.14
C PHE A 197 11.00 22.51 -1.96
N LEU A 198 10.60 22.98 -0.78
CA LEU A 198 10.95 22.33 0.48
C LEU A 198 9.96 21.22 0.82
N PHE A 199 10.44 20.20 1.53
CA PHE A 199 9.60 19.10 2.00
C PHE A 199 8.32 19.56 2.70
N ARG A 200 8.40 20.56 3.60
CA ARG A 200 7.21 21.11 4.28
C ARG A 200 6.18 21.75 3.35
N GLN A 201 6.62 22.30 2.21
CA GLN A 201 5.72 22.90 1.22
C GLN A 201 4.96 21.79 0.47
N ALA A 202 5.64 20.69 0.13
CA ALA A 202 5.00 19.51 -0.45
C ALA A 202 3.98 18.90 0.52
N VAL A 203 4.33 18.77 1.81
CA VAL A 203 3.40 18.33 2.87
C VAL A 203 2.16 19.22 2.92
N ALA A 204 2.32 20.54 2.91
CA ALA A 204 1.19 21.48 2.91
C ALA A 204 0.28 21.34 1.67
N ASP A 205 0.87 21.09 0.50
CA ASP A 205 0.12 20.92 -0.75
C ASP A 205 -0.63 19.59 -0.78
N TRP A 206 -0.08 18.52 -0.22
CA TRP A 206 -0.81 17.26 -0.02
C TRP A 206 -1.89 17.37 1.06
N ALA A 207 -1.61 18.02 2.19
CA ALA A 207 -2.59 18.28 3.25
C ALA A 207 -3.82 19.04 2.71
N ARG A 208 -3.61 20.04 1.85
CA ARG A 208 -4.71 20.77 1.20
C ARG A 208 -5.55 19.86 0.28
N GLN A 209 -4.91 18.95 -0.45
CA GLN A 209 -5.62 18.03 -1.35
C GLN A 209 -6.42 17.00 -0.56
N TYR A 210 -5.82 16.43 0.48
CA TYR A 210 -6.43 15.38 1.29
C TYR A 210 -7.50 15.92 2.22
N GLY A 211 -7.33 17.12 2.81
CA GLY A 211 -8.33 17.75 3.66
C GLY A 211 -9.68 18.03 2.99
N ARG A 212 -9.75 17.95 1.65
CA ARG A 212 -11.03 18.00 0.90
C ARG A 212 -11.75 16.66 0.81
N LYS A 213 -11.11 15.58 1.25
CA LYS A 213 -11.60 14.20 1.14
C LYS A 213 -11.79 13.53 2.50
N VAL A 214 -11.16 14.03 3.54
CA VAL A 214 -11.19 13.44 4.87
C VAL A 214 -11.82 14.41 5.86
N ASP A 215 -12.53 13.89 6.84
CA ASP A 215 -13.15 14.66 7.92
C ASP A 215 -12.20 14.79 9.12
N VAL A 216 -10.96 15.21 8.86
CA VAL A 216 -9.98 15.54 9.90
C VAL A 216 -9.34 16.89 9.59
N ALA A 217 -9.16 17.70 10.63
CA ALA A 217 -8.48 18.98 10.51
C ALA A 217 -7.02 18.76 10.07
N LEU A 218 -6.55 19.53 9.08
CA LEU A 218 -5.15 19.53 8.60
C LEU A 218 -4.60 20.96 8.44
N ASP A 219 -5.25 21.95 9.05
CA ASP A 219 -4.94 23.38 8.86
C ASP A 219 -3.52 23.75 9.32
N ASP A 220 -3.05 23.08 10.36
CA ASP A 220 -1.68 23.18 10.86
C ASP A 220 -0.65 22.76 9.81
N LEU A 221 -0.88 21.64 9.12
CA LEU A 221 -0.05 21.18 8.00
C LEU A 221 -0.15 22.11 6.80
N ILE A 222 -1.35 22.59 6.48
CA ILE A 222 -1.58 23.53 5.36
C ILE A 222 -0.84 24.86 5.60
N ALA A 223 -0.76 25.32 6.85
CA ALA A 223 -0.07 26.55 7.23
C ALA A 223 1.45 26.49 7.02
N LEU A 224 2.05 25.30 6.91
CA LEU A 224 3.49 25.10 6.70
C LEU A 224 4.00 25.72 5.38
N LYS A 225 3.12 25.93 4.40
CA LYS A 225 3.48 26.59 3.14
C LYS A 225 4.06 27.99 3.35
N ARG A 226 3.67 28.67 4.44
CA ARG A 226 4.08 30.05 4.76
C ARG A 226 4.94 30.14 6.03
N ARG A 227 4.94 29.11 6.89
CA ARG A 227 5.56 29.16 8.22
C ARG A 227 6.64 28.10 8.36
N ARG A 228 7.78 28.48 8.96
CA ARG A 228 8.79 27.53 9.41
C ARG A 228 8.29 26.85 10.69
N LEU A 229 8.62 25.58 10.87
CA LEU A 229 8.35 24.92 12.14
C LEU A 229 9.26 25.50 13.23
N PRO A 230 8.77 25.72 14.45
CA PRO A 230 9.65 25.96 15.59
C PRO A 230 10.57 24.75 15.77
N ALA A 231 11.82 25.04 16.12
CA ALA A 231 12.85 24.02 16.37
C ALA A 231 12.47 23.13 17.56
#